data_AF-A0A074N2P5-F1
#
_entry.id   AF-A0A074N2P5-F1
#
_cell.length_a   1.000
_cell.length_b   1.000
_cell.length_c   1.000
_cell.angle_alpha   90.00
_cell.angle_beta   90.00
_cell.angle_gamma   90.00
#
_symmetry.space_group_name_H-M   'P 1'
#
loop_
_entity.id
_entity.type
_entity.pdbx_description
1 polymer ?
#
loop_
_entity_poly.entity_id
_entity_poly.type
_entity_poly.pdbx_seq_one_letter_code
_entity_poly.pdbx_strand_id
1 'polypeptide(L)'
;MQVVLTVETLPAEPIAASAAFHADHLAAAERMLAGDGVEAIAICLPAADTDHDDWRLALARDLARRWTPRRVNVVGGAVGDAREDALAYLADAPGITGQYIPLS
;
A
#
# COMPACT_ATOMS: atom_id res chain seq x y z
N MET A 1 -12.49 9.91 -2.40
CA MET A 1 -11.53 10.11 -1.27
C MET A 1 -10.48 9.02 -1.24
N GLN A 2 -9.28 9.33 -0.70
CA GLN A 2 -8.26 8.33 -0.36
C GLN A 2 -8.50 7.75 1.04
N VAL A 3 -8.39 6.43 1.18
CA VAL A 3 -8.37 5.73 2.48
C VAL A 3 -6.97 5.14 2.74
N VAL A 4 -6.64 4.86 4.00
CA VAL A 4 -5.30 4.38 4.39
C VAL A 4 -5.42 3.09 5.18
N LEU A 5 -4.77 2.03 4.72
CA LEU A 5 -4.58 0.78 5.48
C LEU A 5 -3.19 0.79 6.09
N THR A 6 -3.09 0.67 7.41
CA THR A 6 -1.81 0.52 8.11
C THR A 6 -1.59 -0.92 8.53
N VAL A 7 -0.45 -1.48 8.16
CA VAL A 7 0.05 -2.77 8.65
C VAL A 7 1.23 -2.49 9.58
N GLU A 8 1.07 -2.77 10.87
CA GLU A 8 2.08 -2.43 11.88
C GLU A 8 3.29 -3.37 11.83
N THR A 9 3.05 -4.65 11.56
CA THR A 9 4.09 -5.69 11.61
C THR A 9 3.89 -6.72 10.54
N LEU A 10 4.99 -7.22 9.98
CA LEU A 10 5.04 -8.39 9.11
C LEU A 10 6.27 -9.23 9.51
N PRO A 11 6.31 -10.52 9.16
CA PRO A 11 7.53 -11.31 9.22
C PRO A 11 8.72 -10.59 8.56
N ALA A 12 9.93 -10.83 9.07
CA ALA A 12 11.14 -10.19 8.53
C ALA A 12 11.53 -10.74 7.16
N GLU A 13 11.30 -12.04 6.92
CA GLU A 13 11.65 -12.70 5.66
C GLU A 13 10.63 -12.32 4.56
N PRO A 14 11.07 -11.91 3.35
CA PRO A 14 10.19 -11.37 2.32
C PRO A 14 9.04 -12.29 1.88
N ILE A 15 9.29 -13.59 1.70
CA ILE A 15 8.26 -14.55 1.27
C ILE A 15 7.21 -14.70 2.36
N ALA A 16 7.62 -14.86 3.62
CA ALA A 16 6.72 -14.94 4.76
C ALA A 16 5.92 -13.64 4.95
N ALA A 17 6.54 -12.47 4.74
CA ALA A 17 5.88 -11.17 4.81
C ALA A 17 4.80 -11.02 3.75
N SER A 18 5.13 -11.36 2.50
CA SER A 18 4.18 -11.37 1.40
C SER A 18 3.02 -12.34 1.66
N ALA A 19 3.32 -13.56 2.12
CA ALA A 19 2.30 -14.55 2.46
C ALA A 19 1.35 -14.06 3.56
N ALA A 20 1.90 -13.48 4.64
CA ALA A 20 1.12 -12.90 5.73
C ALA A 20 0.25 -11.73 5.25
N PHE A 21 0.77 -10.83 4.41
CA PHE A 21 -0.03 -9.76 3.83
C PHE A 21 -1.23 -10.30 3.05
N HIS A 22 -1.00 -11.29 2.19
CA HIS A 22 -2.07 -11.86 1.37
C HIS A 22 -3.11 -12.63 2.20
N ALA A 23 -2.66 -13.33 3.26
CA ALA A 23 -3.55 -14.08 4.15
C ALA A 23 -4.40 -13.15 5.03
N ASP A 24 -3.78 -12.14 5.63
CA ASP A 24 -4.37 -11.44 6.78
C ASP A 24 -4.88 -10.02 6.44
N HIS A 25 -4.33 -9.39 5.39
CA HIS A 25 -4.56 -7.96 5.10
C HIS A 25 -5.21 -7.68 3.75
N LEU A 26 -5.00 -8.54 2.74
CA LEU A 26 -5.54 -8.33 1.39
C LEU A 26 -7.06 -8.12 1.38
N ALA A 27 -7.80 -8.99 2.07
CA ALA A 27 -9.26 -8.88 2.13
C ALA A 27 -9.73 -7.58 2.81
N ALA A 28 -8.96 -7.03 3.75
CA ALA A 28 -9.26 -5.74 4.37
C ALA A 28 -9.04 -4.58 3.39
N ALA A 29 -7.92 -4.58 2.66
CA ALA A 29 -7.64 -3.59 1.62
C ALA A 29 -8.76 -3.57 0.55
N GLU A 30 -9.20 -4.75 0.09
CA GLU A 30 -10.27 -4.90 -0.88
C GLU A 30 -11.62 -4.39 -0.35
N ARG A 31 -11.96 -4.67 0.92
CA ARG A 31 -13.18 -4.13 1.55
C ARG A 31 -13.15 -2.60 1.64
N MET A 32 -12.00 -2.03 2.00
CA MET A 32 -11.84 -0.57 2.07
C MET A 32 -11.98 0.07 0.69
N LEU A 33 -11.37 -0.53 -0.33
CA LEU A 33 -11.52 -0.10 -1.72
C LEU A 33 -12.97 -0.19 -2.21
N ALA A 34 -13.72 -1.20 -1.80
CA ALA A 34 -15.13 -1.36 -2.18
C ALA A 34 -16.06 -0.30 -1.56
N GLY A 35 -15.60 0.47 -0.57
CA GLY A 35 -16.40 1.48 0.13
C GLY A 35 -16.93 2.59 -0.78
N ASP A 36 -18.10 3.12 -0.43
CA ASP A 36 -18.74 4.22 -1.15
C ASP A 36 -17.89 5.50 -1.07
N GLY A 37 -17.72 6.18 -2.22
CA GLY A 37 -16.90 7.39 -2.32
C GLY A 37 -15.38 7.17 -2.19
N VAL A 38 -14.92 5.91 -2.10
CA VAL A 38 -13.49 5.57 -2.10
C VAL A 38 -12.97 5.51 -3.53
N GLU A 39 -11.95 6.33 -3.79
CA GLU A 39 -11.30 6.48 -5.11
C GLU A 39 -9.85 6.02 -5.08
N ALA A 40 -9.24 5.97 -3.90
CA ALA A 40 -7.85 5.57 -3.73
C ALA A 40 -7.61 4.87 -2.39
N ILE A 41 -6.64 3.96 -2.34
CA ILE A 41 -6.06 3.45 -1.10
C ILE A 41 -4.55 3.64 -1.11
N ALA A 42 -4.00 4.05 0.03
CA ALA A 42 -2.59 3.92 0.34
C ALA A 42 -2.41 2.81 1.38
N ILE A 43 -1.63 1.79 1.05
CA ILE A 43 -1.31 0.67 1.94
C ILE A 43 0.06 0.93 2.54
N CYS A 44 0.11 1.19 3.84
CA CYS A 44 1.34 1.45 4.55
C CYS A 44 1.88 0.17 5.19
N LEU A 45 3.09 -0.21 4.79
CA LEU A 45 3.80 -1.40 5.26
C LEU A 45 4.97 -0.98 6.16
N PRO A 46 5.38 -1.84 7.11
CA PRO A 46 6.52 -1.52 7.97
C PRO A 46 7.81 -1.37 7.16
N ALA A 47 8.76 -0.63 7.72
CA ALA A 47 10.11 -0.53 7.16
C ALA A 47 10.70 -1.94 6.97
N ALA A 48 11.37 -2.15 5.85
CA ALA A 48 12.06 -3.39 5.54
C ALA A 48 13.19 -3.11 4.55
N ASP A 49 14.11 -4.07 4.43
CA ASP A 49 15.21 -4.00 3.47
C ASP A 49 14.70 -4.11 2.02
N THR A 50 15.57 -3.80 1.07
CA THR A 50 15.23 -3.74 -0.37
C THR A 50 14.84 -5.09 -0.97
N ASP A 51 15.10 -6.21 -0.27
CA ASP A 51 14.62 -7.53 -0.68
C ASP A 51 13.10 -7.69 -0.56
N HIS A 52 12.40 -6.73 0.04
CA HIS A 52 10.93 -6.64 0.02
C HIS A 52 10.36 -5.86 -1.18
N ASP A 53 11.18 -5.14 -1.94
CA ASP A 53 10.69 -4.14 -2.90
C ASP A 53 9.84 -4.75 -4.03
N ASP A 54 10.25 -5.91 -4.54
CA ASP A 54 9.59 -6.55 -5.70
C ASP A 54 8.16 -6.99 -5.39
N TRP A 55 7.93 -7.65 -4.24
CA TRP A 55 6.59 -8.13 -3.90
C TRP A 55 5.66 -6.97 -3.53
N ARG A 56 6.18 -5.92 -2.90
CA ARG A 56 5.43 -4.71 -2.56
C ARG A 56 5.01 -3.94 -3.81
N LEU A 57 5.89 -3.84 -4.80
CA LEU A 57 5.60 -3.23 -6.09
C LEU A 57 4.61 -4.08 -6.91
N ALA A 58 4.76 -5.41 -6.91
CA ALA A 58 3.83 -6.32 -7.55
C ALA A 58 2.42 -6.19 -6.94
N LEU A 59 2.31 -6.18 -5.61
CA LEU A 59 1.06 -5.95 -4.88
C LEU A 59 0.39 -4.65 -5.32
N ALA A 60 1.12 -3.53 -5.36
CA ALA A 60 0.59 -2.24 -5.77
C ALA A 60 0.02 -2.30 -7.20
N ARG A 61 0.81 -2.85 -8.15
CA ARG A 61 0.45 -2.93 -9.57
C ARG A 61 -0.76 -3.82 -9.81
N ASP A 62 -0.81 -4.98 -9.19
CA ASP A 62 -1.87 -5.96 -9.41
C ASP A 62 -3.20 -5.48 -8.80
N LEU A 63 -3.16 -4.89 -7.61
CA LEU A 63 -4.34 -4.26 -7.03
C LEU A 63 -4.82 -3.05 -7.85
N ALA A 64 -3.91 -2.20 -8.31
CA ALA A 64 -4.25 -1.05 -9.16
C ALA A 64 -4.94 -1.48 -10.48
N ARG A 65 -4.44 -2.55 -11.12
CA ARG A 65 -5.06 -3.11 -12.32
C ARG A 65 -6.45 -3.69 -12.04
N ARG A 66 -6.58 -4.45 -10.95
CA ARG A 66 -7.84 -5.10 -10.57
C ARG A 66 -8.93 -4.12 -10.19
N TRP A 67 -8.58 -3.03 -9.53
CA TRP A 67 -9.53 -2.09 -8.95
C TRP A 67 -9.78 -0.83 -9.77
N THR A 68 -9.30 -0.77 -11.01
CA THR A 68 -9.57 0.37 -11.91
C THR A 68 -11.07 0.71 -11.96
N PRO A 69 -11.47 1.99 -11.84
CA PRO A 69 -10.64 3.20 -11.86
C PRO A 69 -10.06 3.64 -10.51
N ARG A 70 -10.22 2.86 -9.43
CA ARG A 70 -9.67 3.19 -8.11
C ARG A 70 -8.15 3.06 -8.11
N ARG A 71 -7.47 3.95 -7.36
CA ARG A 71 -6.01 4.00 -7.27
C ARG A 71 -5.52 3.17 -6.08
N VAL A 72 -4.40 2.48 -6.26
CA VAL A 72 -3.77 1.69 -5.20
C VAL A 72 -2.28 1.97 -5.22
N ASN A 73 -1.73 2.44 -4.11
CA ASN A 73 -0.30 2.61 -3.94
C ASN A 73 0.14 2.02 -2.59
N VAL A 74 1.40 1.62 -2.51
CA VAL A 74 2.02 1.08 -1.30
C VAL A 74 3.09 2.06 -0.82
N VAL A 75 3.14 2.30 0.48
CA VAL A 75 4.14 3.13 1.15
C VAL A 75 4.87 2.25 2.16
N GLY A 76 6.19 2.09 2.02
CA GLY A 76 6.99 1.30 2.95
C GLY A 76 7.82 2.22 3.83
N GLY A 77 7.73 2.10 5.15
CA GLY A 77 8.53 2.93 6.07
C GLY A 77 7.87 3.10 7.43
N ALA A 78 8.60 3.72 8.35
CA ALA A 78 8.09 4.01 9.70
C ALA A 78 6.97 5.07 9.66
N VAL A 79 6.21 5.14 10.75
CA VAL A 79 5.30 6.27 11.00
C VAL A 79 6.14 7.53 11.24
N GLY A 80 5.74 8.65 10.64
CA GLY A 80 6.38 9.95 10.80
C GLY A 80 6.09 10.88 9.62
N ASP A 81 6.71 12.05 9.63
CA ASP A 81 6.47 13.14 8.68
C ASP A 81 6.60 12.69 7.21
N ALA A 82 7.62 11.91 6.87
CA ALA A 82 7.82 11.40 5.51
C ALA A 82 6.64 10.56 5.01
N ARG A 83 5.99 9.80 5.90
CA ARG A 83 4.80 9.02 5.57
C ARG A 83 3.58 9.92 5.41
N GLU A 84 3.42 10.91 6.26
CA GLU A 84 2.32 11.88 6.14
C GLU A 84 2.42 12.68 4.84
N ASP A 85 3.62 13.13 4.48
CA ASP A 85 3.90 13.83 3.22
C ASP A 85 3.61 12.96 2.00
N ALA A 86 4.04 11.68 2.02
CA ALA A 86 3.74 10.74 0.95
C ALA A 86 2.23 10.49 0.81
N LEU A 87 1.50 10.37 1.93
CA LEU A 87 0.05 10.19 1.92
C LEU A 87 -0.69 11.42 1.38
N ALA A 88 -0.26 12.63 1.77
CA ALA A 88 -0.80 13.88 1.26
C ALA A 88 -0.56 14.02 -0.25
N TYR A 89 0.67 13.76 -0.70
CA TYR A 89 1.02 13.75 -2.12
C TYR A 89 0.14 12.77 -2.92
N LEU A 90 -0.03 11.53 -2.44
CA LEU A 90 -0.85 10.53 -3.12
C LEU A 90 -2.34 10.89 -3.17
N ALA A 91 -2.84 11.57 -2.15
CA ALA A 91 -4.23 12.05 -2.12
C ALA A 91 -4.48 13.08 -3.23
N ASP A 92 -3.53 14.00 -3.43
CA ASP A 92 -3.62 15.11 -4.39
C ASP A 92 -3.16 14.75 -5.81
N ALA A 93 -2.62 13.54 -6.03
CA ALA A 93 -2.09 13.10 -7.32
C ALA A 93 -3.00 12.06 -8.03
N PRO A 94 -4.09 12.47 -8.72
CA PRO A 94 -5.05 11.55 -9.34
C PRO A 94 -4.48 10.69 -10.47
N GLY A 95 -3.30 11.03 -11.01
CA GLY A 95 -2.61 10.23 -12.02
C GLY A 95 -1.76 9.08 -11.45
N ILE A 96 -1.56 9.01 -10.13
CA ILE A 96 -0.61 8.09 -9.51
C ILE A 96 -1.32 6.85 -8.93
N THR A 97 -1.00 5.69 -9.50
CA THR A 97 -1.48 4.37 -9.07
C THR A 97 -0.44 3.30 -9.42
N GLY A 98 -0.48 2.17 -8.72
CA GLY A 98 0.40 1.03 -8.94
C GLY A 98 1.86 1.27 -8.53
N GLN A 99 2.11 2.23 -7.64
CA GLN A 99 3.46 2.57 -7.18
C GLN A 99 3.76 2.00 -5.80
N TYR A 100 5.03 1.69 -5.57
CA TYR A 100 5.60 1.46 -4.25
C TYR A 100 6.56 2.60 -3.92
N ILE A 101 6.36 3.25 -2.78
CA ILE A 101 7.16 4.38 -2.30
C ILE A 101 7.90 3.94 -1.03
N PRO A 102 9.18 3.56 -1.13
CA PRO A 102 10.02 3.33 0.05
C PRO A 102 10.39 4.68 0.67
N LEU A 103 10.26 4.78 1.99
CA LEU A 103 10.64 5.92 2.79
C LEU A 103 11.88 5.53 3.61
N SER A 104 12.94 6.32 3.47
CA SER A 104 14.21 6.19 4.19
C SER A 104 14.13 6.69 5.62
#